data_AF-A0A9W7NLC5-F1
#
_entry.id   AF-A0A9W7NLC5-F1
#
_cell.length_a   1.000
_cell.length_b   1.000
_cell.length_c   1.000
_cell.angle_alpha   90.00
_cell.angle_beta   90.00
_cell.angle_gamma   90.00
#
_symmetry.space_group_name_H-M   'P 1'
#
loop_
_entity.id
_entity.type
_entity.pdbx_description
1 polymer ?
#
loop_
_entity_poly.entity_id
_entity_poly.type
_entity_poly.pdbx_seq_one_letter_code
_entity_poly.pdbx_strand_id
1 'polypeptide(L)'
;MNAEKKAAPTMRVRLMSPLGRYPAVTVASGTAKLLVDDGLIFTAMPVHPWEHHGFEAYSEVEYLAFEEIRFLAALALSMHPDHGMVYAYPMRPSLELPVAEAWGGAQIAGAAQGCLDAVVSAERTWPRGRVMPPKAGGPPYEVHEHPLDLDLLDRLMGSISLRDHLLLSGLNSFIKADMLWQGDVGEAAIQSLFVAMEVSFQLVLRVLKAHGNPNPTADDAGAFIDETFNPGIDTGRYFEEFYRTRIMSMHPHSRLGTFALAPLQADDYYFLRHALNEVFVFLITGSKSVP
;
A
#
# COMPACT_ATOMS: atom_id res chain seq x y z
N MET A 1 -13.85 -32.94 16.41
CA MET A 1 -13.85 -31.80 15.48
C MET A 1 -14.16 -30.56 16.31
N ASN A 2 -13.14 -29.99 16.94
CA ASN A 2 -13.31 -28.81 17.79
C ASN A 2 -13.55 -27.62 16.87
N ALA A 3 -14.65 -26.90 17.08
CA ALA A 3 -14.83 -25.58 16.49
C ALA A 3 -13.68 -24.70 17.00
N GLU A 4 -12.71 -24.40 16.13
CA GLU A 4 -11.72 -23.38 16.41
C GLU A 4 -12.46 -22.10 16.78
N LYS A 5 -12.22 -21.65 18.01
CA LYS A 5 -12.73 -20.38 18.51
C LYS A 5 -12.09 -19.31 17.63
N LYS A 6 -12.80 -18.85 16.58
CA LYS A 6 -12.34 -17.71 15.78
C LYS A 6 -12.08 -16.56 16.74
N ALA A 7 -10.82 -16.15 16.86
CA ALA A 7 -10.45 -15.05 17.73
C ALA A 7 -11.21 -13.79 17.30
N ALA A 8 -11.72 -13.06 18.29
CA ALA A 8 -12.49 -11.84 18.08
C ALA A 8 -11.58 -10.75 17.48
N PRO A 9 -12.12 -9.83 16.66
CA PRO A 9 -11.34 -8.70 16.17
C PRO A 9 -10.86 -7.80 17.32
N THR A 10 -9.75 -7.12 17.08
CA THR A 10 -9.24 -6.03 17.94
C THR A 10 -9.27 -4.72 17.18
N MET A 11 -9.52 -3.61 17.88
CA MET A 11 -9.34 -2.28 17.31
C MET A 11 -7.85 -1.95 17.36
N ARG A 12 -7.21 -1.81 16.20
CA ARG A 12 -5.80 -1.46 16.10
C ARG A 12 -5.65 0.04 15.87
N VAL A 13 -4.87 0.67 16.74
CA VAL A 13 -4.45 2.07 16.60
C VAL A 13 -2.96 2.08 16.26
N ARG A 14 -2.59 2.79 15.20
CA ARG A 14 -1.21 2.86 14.72
C ARG A 14 -0.84 4.29 14.35
N LEU A 15 0.28 4.76 14.87
CA LEU A 15 0.83 6.06 14.51
C LEU A 15 1.41 6.05 13.10
N MET A 16 1.30 7.18 12.42
CA MET A 16 1.95 7.44 11.13
C MET A 16 3.23 8.27 11.37
N SER A 17 4.28 7.97 10.61
CA SER A 17 5.57 8.67 10.69
C SER A 17 5.53 9.97 9.87
N PRO A 18 6.22 11.04 10.30
CA PRO A 18 6.38 12.25 9.50
C PRO A 18 7.18 12.07 8.19
N LEU A 19 7.78 10.90 7.96
CA LEU A 19 8.36 10.54 6.65
C LEU A 19 7.30 10.35 5.56
N GLY A 20 6.04 10.14 5.93
CA GLY A 20 4.96 10.02 4.96
C GLY A 20 4.36 11.36 4.55
N ARG A 21 3.50 11.31 3.55
CA ARG A 21 2.73 12.44 3.04
C ARG A 21 1.24 12.10 3.08
N TYR A 22 0.46 12.90 3.80
CA TYR A 22 -0.91 12.54 4.21
C TYR A 22 -1.97 13.53 3.72
N PRO A 23 -3.25 13.15 3.63
CA PRO A 23 -4.34 14.11 3.54
C PRO A 23 -4.32 15.08 4.74
N ALA A 24 -4.63 16.35 4.50
CA ALA A 24 -4.66 17.37 5.56
C ALA A 24 -5.84 17.21 6.55
N VAL A 25 -6.81 16.35 6.22
CA VAL A 25 -8.05 16.17 6.98
C VAL A 25 -8.17 14.76 7.53
N THR A 26 -8.97 14.59 8.57
CA THR A 26 -9.40 13.25 9.01
C THR A 26 -10.21 12.59 7.90
N VAL A 27 -9.86 11.35 7.58
CA VAL A 27 -10.52 10.54 6.55
C VAL A 27 -11.12 9.30 7.20
N ALA A 28 -12.34 8.94 6.80
CA ALA A 28 -13.02 7.74 7.27
C ALA A 28 -13.67 7.02 6.10
N SER A 29 -13.55 5.68 6.08
CA SER A 29 -14.24 4.80 5.15
C SER A 29 -14.68 3.54 5.89
N GLY A 30 -16.00 3.36 6.02
CA GLY A 30 -16.59 2.32 6.87
C GLY A 30 -16.07 2.39 8.31
N THR A 31 -15.43 1.31 8.78
CA THR A 31 -14.86 1.23 10.14
C THR A 31 -13.40 1.67 10.23
N ALA A 32 -12.75 2.00 9.11
CA ALA A 32 -11.36 2.42 9.07
C ALA A 32 -11.26 3.94 9.03
N LYS A 33 -10.30 4.49 9.78
CA LYS A 33 -10.10 5.93 9.92
C LYS A 33 -8.62 6.28 9.88
N LEU A 34 -8.29 7.38 9.23
CA LEU A 34 -7.05 8.13 9.38
C LEU A 34 -7.41 9.42 10.13
N LEU A 35 -6.92 9.58 11.35
CA LEU A 35 -7.20 10.72 12.19
C LEU A 35 -5.99 11.65 12.24
N VAL A 36 -6.27 12.95 12.19
CA VAL A 36 -5.29 14.03 12.36
C VAL A 36 -5.65 14.77 13.64
N ASP A 37 -4.79 14.69 14.66
CA ASP A 37 -5.07 15.24 15.98
C ASP A 37 -3.77 15.70 16.68
N ASP A 38 -3.73 16.95 17.12
CA ASP A 38 -2.70 17.52 18.01
C ASP A 38 -1.26 17.06 17.73
N GLY A 39 -0.77 17.26 16.50
CA GLY A 39 0.60 16.89 16.11
C GLY A 39 0.84 15.38 15.98
N LEU A 40 -0.23 14.59 15.87
CA LEU A 40 -0.23 13.16 15.52
C LEU A 40 -1.11 12.91 14.29
N ILE A 41 -0.66 12.00 13.44
CA ILE A 41 -1.50 11.34 12.44
C ILE A 41 -1.47 9.85 12.75
N PHE A 42 -2.63 9.20 12.75
CA PHE A 42 -2.72 7.80 13.11
C PHE A 42 -3.94 7.12 12.49
N THR A 43 -3.85 5.83 12.27
CA THR A 43 -4.97 5.02 11.81
C THR A 43 -5.66 4.31 12.95
N ALA A 44 -6.98 4.14 12.86
CA ALA A 44 -7.77 3.31 13.76
C ALA A 44 -8.73 2.44 12.95
N MET A 45 -8.64 1.12 13.09
CA MET A 45 -9.55 0.18 12.42
C MET A 45 -9.63 -1.17 13.13
N PRO A 46 -10.75 -1.90 13.02
CA PRO A 46 -10.80 -3.29 13.46
C PRO A 46 -9.92 -4.17 12.58
N VAL A 47 -9.15 -5.06 13.19
CA VAL A 47 -8.29 -6.05 12.53
C VAL A 47 -8.64 -7.45 13.00
N HIS A 48 -8.53 -8.42 12.10
CA HIS A 48 -8.67 -9.84 12.43
C HIS A 48 -7.32 -10.56 12.29
N PRO A 49 -7.14 -11.69 13.00
CA PRO A 49 -6.05 -12.61 12.73
C PRO A 49 -6.07 -13.08 11.26
N TRP A 50 -4.91 -13.37 10.68
CA TRP A 50 -4.80 -13.70 9.25
C TRP A 50 -5.57 -14.98 8.88
N GLU A 51 -5.71 -15.91 9.82
CA GLU A 51 -6.46 -17.17 9.66
C GLU A 51 -7.94 -16.89 9.40
N HIS A 52 -8.48 -15.77 9.90
CA HIS A 52 -9.84 -15.33 9.60
C HIS A 52 -10.06 -15.13 8.09
N HIS A 53 -9.00 -14.69 7.40
CA HIS A 53 -8.98 -14.40 5.97
C HIS A 53 -8.51 -15.61 5.13
N GLY A 54 -8.39 -16.79 5.76
CA GLY A 54 -7.96 -18.01 5.09
C GLY A 54 -6.47 -18.04 4.73
N PHE A 55 -5.66 -17.25 5.42
CA PHE A 55 -4.21 -17.21 5.23
C PHE A 55 -3.49 -17.70 6.47
N GLU A 56 -2.57 -18.65 6.30
CA GLU A 56 -1.71 -19.12 7.38
C GLU A 56 -0.41 -18.31 7.38
N ALA A 57 -0.24 -17.50 8.42
CA ALA A 57 0.87 -16.59 8.59
C ALA A 57 2.20 -17.33 8.81
N TYR A 58 3.25 -17.00 8.04
CA TYR A 58 4.62 -17.46 8.33
C TYR A 58 5.64 -16.30 8.48
N SER A 59 5.21 -15.05 8.38
CA SER A 59 6.14 -13.91 8.42
C SER A 59 6.27 -13.30 9.82
N GLU A 60 7.48 -13.31 10.36
CA GLU A 60 7.83 -12.59 11.60
C GLU A 60 8.21 -11.12 11.36
N VAL A 61 8.38 -10.74 10.09
CA VAL A 61 8.88 -9.42 9.67
C VAL A 61 7.77 -8.52 9.15
N GLU A 62 6.71 -9.10 8.58
CA GLU A 62 5.50 -8.37 8.23
C GLU A 62 4.78 -7.91 9.50
N TYR A 63 4.30 -6.67 9.48
CA TYR A 63 3.71 -6.04 10.66
C TYR A 63 2.38 -5.34 10.39
N LEU A 64 1.95 -5.24 9.12
CA LEU A 64 0.64 -4.75 8.75
C LEU A 64 -0.38 -5.90 8.70
N ALA A 65 -1.57 -5.68 9.26
CA ALA A 65 -2.71 -6.56 9.01
C ALA A 65 -3.28 -6.35 7.60
N PHE A 66 -4.07 -7.31 7.11
CA PHE A 66 -4.73 -7.19 5.80
C PHE A 66 -5.69 -6.00 5.73
N GLU A 67 -6.38 -5.69 6.82
CA GLU A 67 -7.22 -4.50 6.90
C GLU A 67 -6.42 -3.20 6.78
N GLU A 68 -5.21 -3.16 7.36
CA GLU A 68 -4.29 -2.02 7.26
C GLU A 68 -3.74 -1.89 5.83
N ILE A 69 -3.31 -3.00 5.22
CA ILE A 69 -2.87 -3.02 3.81
C ILE A 69 -3.98 -2.49 2.91
N ARG A 70 -5.21 -3.00 3.06
CA ARG A 70 -6.36 -2.53 2.27
C ARG A 70 -6.57 -1.03 2.44
N PHE A 71 -6.64 -0.54 3.67
CA PHE A 71 -6.94 0.86 3.93
C PHE A 71 -5.83 1.80 3.45
N LEU A 72 -4.57 1.49 3.75
CA LEU A 72 -3.43 2.32 3.35
C LEU A 72 -3.24 2.32 1.83
N ALA A 73 -3.45 1.19 1.16
CA ALA A 73 -3.39 1.13 -0.29
C ALA A 73 -4.55 1.89 -0.91
N ALA A 74 -5.77 1.75 -0.38
CA ALA A 74 -6.92 2.50 -0.87
C ALA A 74 -6.70 4.01 -0.71
N LEU A 75 -6.14 4.47 0.40
CA LEU A 75 -5.72 5.87 0.59
C LEU A 75 -4.71 6.32 -0.48
N ALA A 76 -3.67 5.52 -0.73
CA ALA A 76 -2.64 5.85 -1.73
C ALA A 76 -3.19 5.90 -3.17
N LEU A 77 -4.11 4.98 -3.51
CA LEU A 77 -4.76 4.90 -4.82
C LEU A 77 -5.88 5.93 -5.03
N SER A 78 -6.40 6.52 -3.95
CA SER A 78 -7.45 7.55 -4.03
C SER A 78 -6.92 8.95 -4.36
N MET A 79 -5.60 9.10 -4.50
CA MET A 79 -4.98 10.30 -5.05
C MET A 79 -4.64 10.04 -6.51
N HIS A 80 -5.25 10.82 -7.42
CA HIS A 80 -4.90 10.76 -8.83
C HIS A 80 -3.39 11.06 -8.98
N PRO A 81 -2.62 10.27 -9.76
CA PRO A 81 -1.18 10.49 -9.91
C PRO A 81 -0.78 11.91 -10.35
N ASP A 82 -1.60 12.57 -11.19
CA ASP A 82 -1.40 13.96 -11.61
C ASP A 82 -1.52 15.00 -10.48
N HIS A 83 -2.21 14.65 -9.38
CA HIS A 83 -2.40 15.49 -8.20
C HIS A 83 -1.35 15.22 -7.11
N GLY A 84 -0.37 14.37 -7.41
CA GLY A 84 0.69 13.95 -6.51
C GLY A 84 0.42 12.56 -5.91
N MET A 85 1.12 12.26 -4.81
CA MET A 85 1.20 10.91 -4.28
C MET A 85 1.11 10.87 -2.75
N VAL A 86 0.06 10.23 -2.23
CA VAL A 86 -0.06 9.93 -0.80
C VAL A 86 0.90 8.80 -0.44
N TYR A 87 1.88 9.08 0.41
CA TYR A 87 2.87 8.11 0.89
C TYR A 87 2.55 7.71 2.32
N ALA A 88 1.77 6.65 2.49
CA ALA A 88 1.47 6.13 3.81
C ALA A 88 2.73 5.55 4.47
N TYR A 89 3.13 6.09 5.62
CA TYR A 89 4.29 5.59 6.38
C TYR A 89 3.89 5.14 7.79
N PRO A 90 3.23 3.97 7.93
CA PRO A 90 2.83 3.44 9.22
C PRO A 90 4.05 3.15 10.12
N MET A 91 4.01 3.59 11.37
CA MET A 91 5.02 3.21 12.36
C MET A 91 4.80 1.75 12.79
N ARG A 92 5.88 1.00 13.04
CA ARG A 92 5.79 -0.43 13.40
C ARG A 92 5.01 -0.70 14.70
N PRO A 93 5.15 0.08 15.79
CA PRO A 93 4.33 -0.15 16.97
C PRO A 93 2.87 0.18 16.71
N SER A 94 1.99 -0.68 17.21
CA SER A 94 0.54 -0.46 17.24
C SER A 94 0.00 -0.84 18.61
N LEU A 95 -1.12 -0.24 19.00
CA LEU A 95 -1.84 -0.57 20.22
C LEU A 95 -3.13 -1.29 19.84
N GLU A 96 -3.36 -2.45 20.42
CA GLU A 96 -4.59 -3.22 20.23
C GLU A 96 -5.54 -3.03 21.39
N LEU A 97 -6.80 -2.80 21.05
CA LEU A 97 -7.86 -2.52 21.99
C LEU A 97 -9.03 -3.48 21.76
N PRO A 98 -9.81 -3.82 22.80
CA PRO A 98 -11.04 -4.56 22.61
C PRO A 98 -11.99 -3.80 21.67
N VAL A 99 -12.58 -4.49 20.68
CA VAL A 99 -13.61 -3.88 19.85
C VAL A 99 -14.82 -3.56 20.74
N ALA A 100 -15.20 -2.30 20.78
CA ALA A 100 -16.43 -1.81 21.42
C ALA A 100 -17.28 -1.14 20.35
N GLU A 101 -18.61 -1.22 20.50
CA GLU A 101 -19.57 -0.74 19.49
C GLU A 101 -19.43 0.75 19.15
N ALA A 102 -18.85 1.55 20.05
CA ALA A 102 -18.57 2.96 19.80
C ALA A 102 -17.32 3.43 20.55
N TRP A 103 -16.16 3.25 19.94
CA TRP A 103 -14.98 4.00 20.36
C TRP A 103 -15.19 5.47 20.02
N GLY A 104 -15.34 6.31 21.06
CA GLY A 104 -15.41 7.76 20.90
C GLY A 104 -14.06 8.35 20.51
N GLY A 105 -14.06 9.55 19.91
CA GLY A 105 -12.83 10.24 19.48
C GLY A 105 -11.79 10.38 20.60
N ALA A 106 -12.22 10.67 21.83
CA ALA A 106 -11.34 10.80 22.99
C ALA A 106 -10.62 9.48 23.38
N GLN A 107 -11.31 8.34 23.26
CA GLN A 107 -10.69 7.03 23.56
C GLN A 107 -9.65 6.67 22.51
N ILE A 108 -9.96 6.95 21.25
CA ILE A 108 -9.06 6.74 20.11
C ILE A 108 -7.82 7.63 20.23
N ALA A 109 -8.00 8.92 20.58
CA ALA A 109 -6.89 9.84 20.83
C ALA A 109 -6.02 9.41 22.04
N GLY A 110 -6.65 8.95 23.13
CA GLY A 110 -5.93 8.39 24.28
C GLY A 110 -5.10 7.15 23.90
N ALA A 111 -5.62 6.29 23.02
CA ALA A 111 -4.89 5.14 22.51
C ALA A 111 -3.71 5.54 21.59
N ALA A 112 -3.89 6.58 20.77
CA ALA A 112 -2.81 7.14 19.97
C ALA A 112 -1.69 7.71 20.85
N GLN A 113 -2.05 8.41 21.94
CA GLN A 113 -1.09 8.87 22.94
C GLN A 113 -0.36 7.70 23.62
N GLY A 114 -1.07 6.65 24.03
CA GLY A 114 -0.45 5.44 24.58
C GLY A 114 0.51 4.76 23.59
N CYS A 115 0.17 4.76 22.30
CA CYS A 115 1.08 4.29 21.25
C CYS A 115 2.32 5.17 21.13
N LEU A 116 2.18 6.50 21.27
CA LEU A 116 3.31 7.44 21.25
C LEU A 116 4.24 7.18 22.43
N ASP A 117 3.70 7.03 23.63
CA ASP A 117 4.46 6.78 24.85
C ASP A 117 5.25 5.46 24.74
N ALA A 118 4.63 4.42 24.17
CA ALA A 118 5.29 3.15 23.90
C ALA A 118 6.44 3.29 22.89
N VAL A 119 6.25 4.06 21.81
CA VAL A 119 7.29 4.33 20.81
C VAL A 119 8.45 5.11 21.43
N VAL A 120 8.15 6.19 22.16
CA VAL A 120 9.16 7.02 22.85
C VAL A 120 9.95 6.19 23.85
N SER A 121 9.27 5.35 24.63
CA SER A 121 9.93 4.45 25.59
C SER A 121 10.84 3.46 24.86
N ALA A 122 10.36 2.82 23.79
CA ALA A 122 11.14 1.86 23.02
C ALA A 122 12.38 2.52 22.38
N GLU A 123 12.25 3.74 21.85
CA GLU A 123 13.35 4.48 21.25
C GLU A 123 14.41 4.91 22.29
N ARG A 124 14.00 5.20 23.53
CA ARG A 124 14.93 5.47 24.64
C ARG A 124 15.68 4.22 25.07
N THR A 125 15.02 3.07 25.10
CA THR A 125 15.62 1.80 25.52
C THR A 125 16.52 1.20 24.43
N TRP A 126 16.10 1.28 23.18
CA TRP A 126 16.82 0.78 22.02
C TRP A 126 16.64 1.77 20.84
N PRO A 127 17.54 2.76 20.72
CA PRO A 127 17.46 3.74 19.63
C PRO A 127 17.53 3.05 18.27
N ARG A 128 16.53 3.28 17.42
CA ARG A 128 16.47 2.80 16.03
C ARG A 128 16.53 3.93 15.02
N GLY A 129 16.68 5.18 15.46
CA GLY A 129 16.74 6.35 14.58
C GLY A 129 15.39 6.64 13.93
N ARG A 130 14.28 6.35 14.62
CA ARG A 130 12.94 6.60 14.08
C ARG A 130 12.68 8.10 13.97
N VAL A 131 12.11 8.54 12.86
CA VAL A 131 11.54 9.88 12.76
C VAL A 131 10.25 9.92 13.57
N MET A 132 10.32 10.59 14.71
CA MET A 132 9.24 10.70 15.69
C MET A 132 8.17 11.69 15.21
N PRO A 133 6.90 11.52 15.62
CA PRO A 133 5.86 12.53 15.39
C PRO A 133 6.19 13.90 16.01
N PRO A 134 5.60 15.01 15.50
CA PRO A 134 5.79 16.36 16.04
C PRO A 134 5.58 16.45 17.55
N LYS A 135 4.55 15.78 18.08
CA LYS A 135 4.24 15.75 19.51
C LYS A 135 5.35 15.14 20.37
N ALA A 136 6.23 14.33 19.79
CA ALA A 136 7.42 13.77 20.43
C ALA A 136 8.73 14.48 20.00
N GLY A 137 8.65 15.71 19.47
CA GLY A 137 9.80 16.53 19.11
C GLY A 137 10.37 16.28 17.71
N GLY A 138 9.65 15.55 16.84
CA GLY A 138 10.04 15.39 15.44
C GLY A 138 9.54 16.51 14.51
N PRO A 139 9.78 16.39 13.20
CA PRO A 139 9.36 17.38 12.22
C PRO A 139 7.83 17.40 12.03
N PRO A 140 7.26 18.50 11.49
CA PRO A 140 5.86 18.54 11.08
C PRO A 140 5.57 17.46 10.03
N TYR A 141 4.31 16.99 9.99
CA TYR A 141 3.85 16.12 8.91
C TYR A 141 3.80 16.88 7.59
N GLU A 142 4.21 16.23 6.50
CA GLU A 142 3.90 16.71 5.16
C GLU A 142 2.45 16.35 4.81
N VAL A 143 1.72 17.34 4.29
CA VAL A 143 0.33 17.18 3.89
C VAL A 143 0.15 17.45 2.39
N HIS A 144 -0.82 16.78 1.78
CA HIS A 144 -1.24 17.07 0.42
C HIS A 144 -2.07 18.34 0.33
N GLU A 145 -1.83 19.11 -0.73
CA GLU A 145 -2.60 20.30 -1.07
C GLU A 145 -3.92 19.94 -1.77
N HIS A 146 -3.91 18.89 -2.60
CA HIS A 146 -5.11 18.41 -3.28
C HIS A 146 -5.97 17.55 -2.35
N PRO A 147 -7.31 17.70 -2.41
CA PRO A 147 -8.22 16.85 -1.66
C PRO A 147 -8.13 15.41 -2.16
N LEU A 148 -8.31 14.46 -1.25
CA LEU A 148 -8.42 13.04 -1.58
C LEU A 148 -9.78 12.77 -2.22
N ASP A 149 -9.84 11.90 -3.24
CA ASP A 149 -11.12 11.41 -3.77
C ASP A 149 -11.74 10.40 -2.78
N LEU A 150 -12.66 10.90 -1.95
CA LEU A 150 -13.32 10.10 -0.92
C LEU A 150 -14.30 9.08 -1.51
N ASP A 151 -14.89 9.36 -2.67
CA ASP A 151 -15.82 8.45 -3.33
C ASP A 151 -15.04 7.26 -3.94
N LEU A 152 -13.87 7.52 -4.52
CA LEU A 152 -12.95 6.46 -4.94
C LEU A 152 -12.43 5.66 -3.74
N LEU A 153 -12.09 6.31 -2.62
CA LEU A 153 -11.67 5.62 -1.40
C LEU A 153 -12.72 4.62 -0.93
N ASP A 154 -13.99 5.03 -0.85
CA ASP A 154 -15.09 4.16 -0.44
C ASP A 154 -15.31 3.00 -1.42
N ARG A 155 -15.23 3.25 -2.73
CA ARG A 155 -15.31 2.21 -3.76
C ARG A 155 -14.17 1.19 -3.65
N LEU A 156 -12.94 1.66 -3.47
CA LEU A 156 -11.77 0.80 -3.28
C LEU A 156 -11.92 -0.04 -2.01
N MET A 157 -12.31 0.58 -0.90
CA MET A 157 -12.53 -0.11 0.37
C MET A 157 -13.63 -1.18 0.29
N GLY A 158 -14.69 -0.91 -0.47
CA GLY A 158 -15.77 -1.86 -0.73
C GLY A 158 -15.39 -3.00 -1.70
N SER A 159 -14.43 -2.77 -2.58
CA SER A 159 -14.08 -3.71 -3.67
C SER A 159 -12.86 -4.59 -3.34
N ILE A 160 -11.93 -4.12 -2.51
CA ILE A 160 -10.74 -4.90 -2.12
C ILE A 160 -11.16 -6.00 -1.14
N SER A 161 -11.16 -7.24 -1.63
CA SER A 161 -11.40 -8.43 -0.82
C SER A 161 -10.17 -8.79 0.02
N LEU A 162 -10.38 -8.96 1.33
CA LEU A 162 -9.32 -9.42 2.25
C LEU A 162 -8.92 -10.89 2.03
N ARG A 163 -9.65 -11.62 1.16
CA ARG A 163 -9.35 -13.01 0.78
C ARG A 163 -8.63 -13.12 -0.56
N ASP A 164 -8.51 -12.04 -1.32
CA ASP A 164 -7.67 -12.05 -2.52
C ASP A 164 -6.23 -11.75 -2.11
N HIS A 165 -5.53 -12.79 -1.64
CA HIS A 165 -4.16 -12.65 -1.14
C HIS A 165 -3.19 -12.22 -2.24
N LEU A 166 -3.49 -12.51 -3.52
CA LEU A 166 -2.69 -12.01 -4.63
C LEU A 166 -2.80 -10.49 -4.68
N LEU A 167 -4.02 -9.94 -4.75
CA LEU A 167 -4.22 -8.49 -4.74
C LEU A 167 -3.58 -7.84 -3.51
N LEU A 168 -3.83 -8.38 -2.31
CA LEU A 168 -3.25 -7.83 -1.07
C LEU A 168 -1.72 -7.83 -1.09
N SER A 169 -1.08 -8.86 -1.65
CA SER A 169 0.38 -8.90 -1.78
C SER A 169 0.91 -7.80 -2.72
N GLY A 170 0.19 -7.51 -3.81
CA GLY A 170 0.53 -6.42 -4.72
C GLY A 170 0.37 -5.06 -4.05
N LEU A 171 -0.76 -4.85 -3.39
CA LEU A 171 -1.03 -3.61 -2.64
C LEU A 171 -0.04 -3.38 -1.50
N ASN A 172 0.32 -4.43 -0.77
CA ASN A 172 1.37 -4.35 0.27
C ASN A 172 2.72 -3.98 -0.34
N SER A 173 3.08 -4.55 -1.49
CA SER A 173 4.34 -4.24 -2.18
C SER A 173 4.34 -2.80 -2.72
N PHE A 174 3.18 -2.30 -3.16
CA PHE A 174 2.98 -0.91 -3.57
C PHE A 174 3.18 0.05 -2.39
N ILE A 175 2.56 -0.20 -1.22
CA ILE A 175 2.78 0.61 0.00
C ILE A 175 4.25 0.54 0.45
N LYS A 176 4.88 -0.64 0.39
CA LYS A 176 6.30 -0.78 0.77
C LYS A 176 7.21 0.02 -0.14
N ALA A 177 6.92 0.07 -1.44
CA ALA A 177 7.66 0.92 -2.37
C ALA A 177 7.62 2.38 -1.92
N ASP A 178 6.44 2.88 -1.57
CA ASP A 178 6.24 4.24 -1.05
C ASP A 178 7.06 4.51 0.21
N MET A 179 7.01 3.59 1.17
CA MET A 179 7.80 3.70 2.39
C MET A 179 9.31 3.70 2.12
N LEU A 180 9.78 2.81 1.25
CA LEU A 180 11.21 2.71 0.93
C LEU A 180 11.71 3.93 0.16
N TRP A 181 10.86 4.52 -0.69
CA TRP A 181 11.17 5.74 -1.41
C TRP A 181 11.32 6.92 -0.47
N GLN A 182 10.38 7.10 0.47
CA GLN A 182 10.46 8.15 1.50
C GLN A 182 11.60 7.93 2.51
N GLY A 183 12.03 6.68 2.69
CA GLY A 183 13.16 6.32 3.54
C GLY A 183 14.53 6.40 2.87
N ASP A 184 14.63 7.02 1.68
CA ASP A 184 15.86 7.14 0.86
C ASP A 184 16.49 5.79 0.44
N VAL A 185 15.68 4.73 0.29
CA VAL A 185 16.13 3.41 -0.20
C VAL A 185 15.55 3.11 -1.58
N GLY A 186 15.87 3.98 -2.55
CA GLY A 186 15.26 3.99 -3.89
C GLY A 186 15.34 2.68 -4.67
N GLU A 187 16.48 1.98 -4.64
CA GLU A 187 16.60 0.68 -5.33
C GLU A 187 15.62 -0.36 -4.79
N ALA A 188 15.48 -0.45 -3.46
CA ALA A 188 14.55 -1.37 -2.82
C ALA A 188 13.08 -0.97 -3.05
N ALA A 189 12.82 0.33 -3.17
CA ALA A 189 11.51 0.85 -3.54
C ALA A 189 11.10 0.38 -4.94
N ILE A 190 11.97 0.53 -5.94
CA ILE A 190 11.71 0.08 -7.31
C ILE A 190 11.59 -1.45 -7.36
N GLN A 191 12.41 -2.19 -6.62
CA GLN A 191 12.27 -3.65 -6.50
C GLN A 191 10.90 -4.04 -5.92
N SER A 192 10.37 -3.28 -4.97
CA SER A 192 9.02 -3.51 -4.43
C SER A 192 7.93 -3.20 -5.46
N LEU A 193 8.10 -2.18 -6.31
CA LEU A 193 7.20 -1.93 -7.45
C LEU A 193 7.25 -3.06 -8.47
N PHE A 194 8.40 -3.70 -8.72
CA PHE A 194 8.46 -4.87 -9.61
C PHE A 194 7.61 -6.04 -9.09
N VAL A 195 7.48 -6.20 -7.77
CA VAL A 195 6.57 -7.19 -7.19
C VAL A 195 5.12 -6.77 -7.41
N ALA A 196 4.78 -5.50 -7.18
CA ALA A 196 3.44 -4.98 -7.45
C ALA A 196 3.05 -5.12 -8.94
N MET A 197 4.00 -4.88 -9.85
CA MET A 197 3.86 -5.07 -11.29
C MET A 197 3.62 -6.53 -11.69
N GLU A 198 4.33 -7.47 -11.08
CA GLU A 198 4.07 -8.89 -11.31
C GLU A 198 2.66 -9.27 -10.84
N VAL A 199 2.21 -8.74 -9.70
CA VAL A 199 0.86 -8.97 -9.21
C VAL A 199 -0.19 -8.40 -10.17
N SER A 200 -0.04 -7.17 -10.64
CA SER A 200 -0.98 -6.58 -11.60
C SER A 200 -1.01 -7.35 -12.92
N PHE A 201 0.14 -7.85 -13.39
CA PHE A 201 0.18 -8.76 -14.55
C PHE A 201 -0.69 -10.00 -14.32
N GLN A 202 -0.51 -10.71 -13.20
CA GLN A 202 -1.30 -11.90 -12.87
C GLN A 202 -2.80 -11.59 -12.75
N LEU A 203 -3.17 -10.42 -12.23
CA LEU A 203 -4.57 -9.98 -12.17
C LEU A 203 -5.14 -9.71 -13.58
N VAL A 204 -4.38 -9.08 -14.48
CA VAL A 204 -4.78 -8.91 -15.89
C VAL A 204 -5.00 -10.28 -16.56
N LEU A 205 -4.10 -11.24 -16.35
CA LEU A 205 -4.29 -12.59 -16.89
C LEU A 205 -5.56 -13.27 -16.35
N ARG A 206 -5.93 -13.03 -15.07
CA ARG A 206 -7.22 -13.52 -14.52
C ARG A 206 -8.41 -12.90 -15.25
N VAL A 207 -8.37 -11.60 -15.53
CA VAL A 207 -9.41 -10.90 -16.29
C VAL A 207 -9.53 -11.45 -17.71
N LEU A 208 -8.41 -11.61 -18.43
CA LEU A 208 -8.40 -12.18 -19.78
C LEU A 208 -8.94 -13.62 -19.83
N LYS A 209 -8.62 -14.44 -18.82
CA LYS A 209 -9.20 -15.78 -18.67
C LYS A 209 -10.71 -15.74 -18.47
N ALA A 210 -11.20 -14.82 -17.64
CA ALA A 210 -12.62 -14.63 -17.43
C ALA A 210 -13.35 -14.17 -18.70
N HIS A 211 -12.65 -13.43 -19.59
CA HIS A 211 -13.16 -13.01 -20.90
C HIS A 211 -13.00 -14.05 -22.02
N GLY A 212 -12.58 -15.28 -21.69
CA GLY A 212 -12.58 -16.40 -22.62
C GLY A 212 -11.25 -16.67 -23.33
N ASN A 213 -10.15 -16.01 -22.96
CA ASN A 213 -8.81 -16.42 -23.39
C ASN A 213 -8.24 -17.47 -22.40
N PRO A 214 -8.23 -18.77 -22.71
CA PRO A 214 -7.82 -19.80 -21.75
C PRO A 214 -6.33 -19.74 -21.39
N ASN A 215 -5.48 -19.18 -22.26
CA ASN A 215 -4.03 -19.13 -22.08
C ASN A 215 -3.47 -17.76 -22.50
N PRO A 216 -3.78 -16.69 -21.74
CA PRO A 216 -3.34 -15.35 -22.07
C PRO A 216 -1.83 -15.21 -21.92
N THR A 217 -1.25 -14.43 -22.82
CA THR A 217 0.18 -14.16 -22.94
C THR A 217 0.53 -12.76 -22.46
N ALA A 218 1.82 -12.44 -22.41
CA ALA A 218 2.29 -11.08 -22.14
C ALA A 218 1.91 -10.08 -23.24
N ASP A 219 1.80 -10.56 -24.48
CA ASP A 219 1.34 -9.77 -25.63
C ASP A 219 -0.17 -9.47 -25.48
N ASP A 220 -0.98 -10.46 -25.10
CA ASP A 220 -2.43 -10.25 -24.83
C ASP A 220 -2.66 -9.25 -23.69
N ALA A 221 -1.85 -9.33 -22.62
CA ALA A 221 -1.94 -8.40 -21.50
C ALA A 221 -1.49 -6.99 -21.88
N GLY A 222 -0.48 -6.83 -22.73
CA GLY A 222 -0.05 -5.55 -23.28
C GLY A 222 -1.17 -4.91 -24.10
N ALA A 223 -1.72 -5.65 -25.06
CA ALA A 223 -2.84 -5.21 -25.89
C ALA A 223 -4.07 -4.80 -25.06
N PHE A 224 -4.37 -5.53 -23.98
CA PHE A 224 -5.47 -5.19 -23.06
C PHE A 224 -5.24 -3.87 -22.34
N ILE A 225 -4.01 -3.61 -21.88
CA ILE A 225 -3.65 -2.35 -21.24
C ILE A 225 -3.68 -1.20 -22.25
N ASP A 226 -3.17 -1.42 -23.45
CA ASP A 226 -3.21 -0.41 -24.51
C ASP A 226 -4.64 -0.05 -24.91
N GLU A 227 -5.49 -1.03 -25.17
CA GLU A 227 -6.91 -0.79 -25.45
C GLU A 227 -7.59 -0.04 -24.31
N THR A 228 -7.25 -0.41 -23.06
CA THR A 228 -7.82 0.22 -21.88
C THR A 228 -7.32 1.66 -21.76
N PHE A 229 -6.03 1.91 -21.64
CA PHE A 229 -5.46 3.19 -21.23
C PHE A 229 -4.99 4.08 -22.39
N ASN A 230 -4.51 3.49 -23.48
CA ASN A 230 -3.86 4.17 -24.61
C ASN A 230 -4.46 3.74 -25.97
N PRO A 231 -5.77 3.90 -26.20
CA PRO A 231 -6.43 3.31 -27.35
C PRO A 231 -5.80 3.81 -28.67
N GLY A 232 -5.33 2.88 -29.49
CA GLY A 232 -4.67 3.16 -30.77
C GLY A 232 -3.14 3.25 -30.71
N ILE A 233 -2.53 3.02 -29.54
CA ILE A 233 -1.08 2.90 -29.35
C ILE A 233 -0.77 1.43 -29.07
N ASP A 234 0.27 0.89 -29.70
CA ASP A 234 0.81 -0.44 -29.40
C ASP A 234 2.13 -0.25 -28.64
N THR A 235 2.10 -0.51 -27.34
CA THR A 235 3.27 -0.44 -26.46
C THR A 235 4.02 -1.77 -26.36
N GLY A 236 3.54 -2.81 -27.04
CA GLY A 236 4.11 -4.15 -27.02
C GLY A 236 3.66 -4.97 -25.82
N ARG A 237 4.59 -5.70 -25.20
CA ARG A 237 4.27 -6.58 -24.07
C ARG A 237 3.99 -5.78 -22.81
N TYR A 238 3.16 -6.36 -21.94
CA TYR A 238 2.84 -5.80 -20.63
C TYR A 238 4.10 -5.36 -19.87
N PHE A 239 4.29 -4.03 -19.77
CA PHE A 239 5.43 -3.38 -19.12
C PHE A 239 6.81 -3.97 -19.50
N GLU A 240 7.03 -4.24 -20.80
CA GLU A 240 8.24 -4.94 -21.28
C GLU A 240 9.56 -4.32 -20.79
N GLU A 241 9.69 -3.00 -20.89
CA GLU A 241 10.90 -2.29 -20.47
C GLU A 241 11.14 -2.43 -18.96
N PHE A 242 10.10 -2.33 -18.13
CA PHE A 242 10.25 -2.55 -16.68
C PHE A 242 10.61 -3.99 -16.34
N TYR A 243 10.11 -4.98 -17.07
CA TYR A 243 10.55 -6.37 -16.91
C TYR A 243 12.01 -6.57 -17.31
N ARG A 244 12.47 -5.89 -18.36
CA ARG A 244 13.88 -5.89 -18.76
C ARG A 244 14.75 -5.27 -17.67
N THR A 245 14.38 -4.09 -17.16
CA THR A 245 15.07 -3.41 -16.07
C THR A 245 15.11 -4.27 -14.81
N ARG A 246 13.97 -4.89 -14.44
CA ARG A 246 13.88 -5.85 -13.33
C ARG A 246 14.91 -6.97 -13.43
N ILE A 247 15.07 -7.58 -14.62
CA ILE A 247 16.06 -8.65 -14.84
C ILE A 247 17.47 -8.11 -14.62
N MET A 248 17.77 -6.93 -15.16
CA MET A 248 19.09 -6.29 -15.03
C MET A 248 19.41 -5.95 -13.56
N SER A 249 18.41 -5.58 -12.76
CA SER A 249 18.58 -5.22 -11.34
C SER A 249 18.74 -6.45 -10.42
N MET A 250 18.05 -7.55 -10.70
CA MET A 250 18.07 -8.75 -9.82
C MET A 250 19.06 -9.83 -10.25
N HIS A 251 19.53 -9.79 -11.49
CA HIS A 251 20.49 -10.75 -12.02
C HIS A 251 21.76 -10.02 -12.47
N PRO A 252 22.79 -9.92 -11.58
CA PRO A 252 24.03 -9.18 -11.86
C PRO A 252 24.76 -9.63 -13.13
N HIS A 253 24.51 -10.87 -13.56
CA HIS A 253 24.93 -11.38 -14.86
C HIS A 253 23.73 -12.04 -15.54
N SER A 254 23.36 -11.54 -16.72
CA SER A 254 22.27 -12.08 -17.53
C SER A 254 22.55 -11.92 -19.01
N ARG A 255 21.63 -12.37 -19.87
CA ARG A 255 21.68 -12.11 -21.33
C ARG A 255 21.72 -10.62 -21.68
N LEU A 256 21.35 -9.74 -20.74
CA LEU A 256 21.27 -8.29 -20.93
C LEU A 256 22.57 -7.58 -20.57
N GLY A 257 23.54 -8.30 -19.97
CA GLY A 257 24.84 -7.75 -19.60
C GLY A 257 25.24 -8.13 -18.17
N THR A 258 26.41 -7.62 -17.78
CA THR A 258 26.91 -7.65 -16.40
C THR A 258 26.91 -6.24 -15.85
N PHE A 259 26.24 -6.01 -14.73
CA PHE A 259 26.12 -4.69 -14.12
C PHE A 259 26.68 -4.71 -12.70
N ALA A 260 27.57 -3.78 -12.39
CA ALA A 260 28.15 -3.65 -11.05
C ALA A 260 27.16 -3.02 -10.04
N LEU A 261 26.23 -2.21 -10.55
CA LEU A 261 25.12 -1.59 -9.84
C LEU A 261 23.85 -1.76 -10.68
N ALA A 262 22.69 -1.84 -10.03
CA ALA A 262 21.43 -1.92 -10.75
C ALA A 262 21.26 -0.64 -11.60
N PRO A 263 21.01 -0.74 -12.92
CA PRO A 263 20.85 0.43 -13.79
C PRO A 263 19.45 1.00 -13.64
N LEU A 264 19.16 1.49 -12.44
CA LEU A 264 17.89 2.08 -12.04
C LEU A 264 18.00 3.60 -11.99
N GLN A 265 16.93 4.26 -12.38
CA GLN A 265 16.79 5.70 -12.37
C GLN A 265 15.58 6.11 -11.53
N ALA A 266 15.53 7.37 -11.12
CA ALA A 266 14.44 7.84 -10.27
C ALA A 266 13.09 7.90 -11.01
N ASP A 267 13.12 8.14 -12.32
CA ASP A 267 11.94 8.10 -13.19
C ASP A 267 11.37 6.68 -13.34
N ASP A 268 12.17 5.61 -13.23
CA ASP A 268 11.65 4.23 -13.16
C ASP A 268 10.64 4.09 -12.03
N TYR A 269 10.91 4.69 -10.87
CA TYR A 269 9.98 4.69 -9.74
C TYR A 269 8.71 5.48 -10.07
N TYR A 270 8.84 6.73 -10.50
CA TYR A 270 7.70 7.61 -10.72
C TYR A 270 6.78 7.10 -11.83
N PHE A 271 7.33 6.67 -12.96
CA PHE A 271 6.55 6.17 -14.09
C PHE A 271 5.88 4.83 -13.78
N LEU A 272 6.60 3.89 -13.18
CA LEU A 272 6.01 2.59 -12.83
C LEU A 272 4.92 2.76 -11.75
N ARG A 273 5.18 3.58 -10.72
CA ARG A 273 4.19 3.83 -9.66
C ARG A 273 2.94 4.50 -10.22
N HIS A 274 3.09 5.49 -11.10
CA HIS A 274 1.96 6.15 -11.77
C HIS A 274 1.11 5.13 -12.52
N ALA A 275 1.73 4.35 -13.42
CA ALA A 275 1.01 3.38 -14.23
C ALA A 275 0.34 2.29 -13.36
N LEU A 276 1.02 1.82 -12.31
CA LEU A 276 0.46 0.83 -11.40
C LEU A 276 -0.72 1.37 -10.58
N ASN A 277 -0.71 2.65 -10.19
CA ASN A 277 -1.85 3.26 -9.52
C ASN A 277 -3.11 3.14 -10.41
N GLU A 278 -3.03 3.62 -11.65
CA GLU A 278 -4.15 3.57 -12.60
C GLU A 278 -4.60 2.13 -12.88
N VAL A 279 -3.65 1.21 -13.08
CA VAL A 279 -3.94 -0.20 -13.31
C VAL A 279 -4.62 -0.85 -12.11
N PHE A 280 -4.15 -0.61 -10.88
CA PHE A 280 -4.81 -1.15 -9.69
C PHE A 280 -6.20 -0.56 -9.50
N VAL A 281 -6.38 0.75 -9.66
CA VAL A 281 -7.71 1.39 -9.58
C VAL A 281 -8.67 0.74 -10.58
N PHE A 282 -8.24 0.55 -11.83
CA PHE A 282 -9.03 -0.10 -12.86
C PHE A 282 -9.35 -1.56 -12.54
N LEU A 283 -8.36 -2.35 -12.14
CA LEU A 283 -8.56 -3.78 -11.82
C LEU A 283 -9.46 -3.98 -10.60
N ILE A 284 -9.44 -3.06 -9.63
CA ILE A 284 -10.24 -3.14 -8.40
C ILE A 284 -11.67 -2.65 -8.63
N THR A 285 -11.84 -1.53 -9.33
CA THR A 285 -13.14 -0.85 -9.44
C THR A 285 -13.86 -1.11 -10.77
N GLY A 286 -13.18 -1.70 -11.75
CA GLY A 286 -13.66 -1.84 -13.12
C GLY A 286 -13.74 -0.53 -13.90
N SER A 287 -13.23 0.58 -13.34
CA SER A 287 -13.30 1.92 -13.92
C SER A 287 -11.94 2.61 -13.82
N LYS A 288 -11.60 3.45 -14.80
CA LYS A 288 -10.41 4.29 -14.72
C LYS A 288 -10.55 5.34 -13.61
N SER A 289 -9.44 5.75 -13.04
CA SER A 289 -9.38 7.02 -12.32
C SER A 289 -9.63 8.16 -13.31
N VAL A 290 -10.38 9.17 -12.88
CA VAL A 290 -10.60 10.40 -13.64
C VAL A 290 -9.85 11.50 -12.89
N PRO A 291 -9.05 12.35 -13.58
CA PRO A 291 -8.42 13.51 -12.96
C PRO A 291 -9.45 14.48 -12.37
#